data_AF-A0A975J5M0-F1
#
_entry.id   AF-A0A975J5M0-F1
#
_cell.length_a   1.000
_cell.length_b   1.000
_cell.length_c   1.000
_cell.angle_alpha   90.00
_cell.angle_beta   90.00
_cell.angle_gamma   90.00
#
_symmetry.space_group_name_H-M   'P 1'
#
loop_
_entity.id
_entity.type
_entity.pdbx_description
1 polymer ?
#
loop_
_entity_poly.entity_id
_entity_poly.type
_entity_poly.pdbx_seq_one_letter_code
_entity_poly.pdbx_strand_id
1 'polypeptide(L)'
;MRFITEEDLRNLFRKEPFTVYEIKAGERLTPGGRQFLLDRGINMVEGDSLIEKGTEGEKIQHNWIETRNDWKQKMFYTKMKSMEVLFLITAEELLSRDVLLAQSVINLGKEFSNIKSDLKNNTVETLCCKECTGIKGDNISDDLDDCFEITGFHIQLENGRDIIILHRLRCALRELEPFILELFENNDNEFCKGVIGKVNQSINTLSQMICSIFGGKKCQREI
;
A
#
# COMPACT_ATOMS: atom_id res chain seq x y z
N MET A 1 -7.35 -34.85 -30.96
CA MET A 1 -7.54 -33.89 -29.85
C MET A 1 -7.77 -34.68 -28.58
N ARG A 2 -6.95 -34.46 -27.56
CA ARG A 2 -7.04 -35.18 -26.29
C ARG A 2 -7.75 -34.30 -25.26
N PHE A 3 -8.72 -34.83 -24.55
CA PHE A 3 -9.39 -34.11 -23.48
C PHE A 3 -8.73 -34.42 -22.14
N ILE A 4 -8.38 -33.38 -21.39
CA ILE A 4 -7.86 -33.49 -20.04
C ILE A 4 -9.04 -33.36 -19.07
N THR A 5 -9.28 -34.42 -18.30
CA THR A 5 -10.36 -34.46 -17.30
C THR A 5 -9.85 -33.98 -15.95
N GLU A 6 -10.78 -33.66 -15.05
CA GLU A 6 -10.46 -33.37 -13.65
C GLU A 6 -9.69 -34.52 -12.98
N GLU A 7 -10.05 -35.77 -13.27
CA GLU A 7 -9.41 -36.93 -12.65
C GLU A 7 -7.95 -37.07 -13.09
N ASP A 8 -7.64 -36.71 -14.33
CA ASP A 8 -6.25 -36.66 -14.84
C ASP A 8 -5.42 -35.65 -14.05
N LEU A 9 -5.98 -34.46 -13.81
CA LEU A 9 -5.32 -33.38 -13.05
C LEU A 9 -5.17 -33.72 -11.57
N ARG A 10 -6.17 -34.36 -10.96
CA ARG A 10 -6.09 -34.88 -9.59
C ARG A 10 -4.96 -35.89 -9.44
N ASN A 11 -4.81 -36.79 -10.41
CA ASN A 11 -3.77 -37.80 -10.39
C ASN A 11 -2.37 -37.22 -10.59
N LEU A 12 -2.24 -36.17 -11.41
CA LEU A 12 -0.99 -35.42 -11.54
C LEU A 12 -0.66 -34.67 -10.24
N PHE A 13 -1.64 -33.97 -9.66
CA PHE A 13 -1.44 -33.14 -8.47
C PHE A 13 -1.13 -33.97 -7.21
N ARG A 14 -1.65 -35.21 -7.13
CA ARG A 14 -1.31 -36.17 -6.07
C ARG A 14 0.12 -36.69 -6.16
N LYS A 15 0.69 -36.76 -7.37
CA LYS A 15 2.08 -37.21 -7.57
C LYS A 15 3.05 -36.09 -7.25
N GLU A 16 2.75 -34.89 -7.73
CA GLU A 16 3.55 -33.70 -7.51
C GLU A 16 2.64 -32.46 -7.52
N PRO A 17 2.57 -31.68 -6.44
CA PRO A 17 1.83 -30.42 -6.44
C PRO A 17 2.44 -29.42 -7.42
N PHE A 18 1.60 -28.76 -8.23
CA PHE A 18 2.04 -27.75 -9.19
C PHE A 18 1.18 -26.49 -9.09
N THR A 19 1.78 -25.33 -9.37
CA THR A 19 1.12 -24.01 -9.39
C THR A 19 0.81 -23.53 -10.82
N VAL A 20 1.34 -24.23 -11.83
CA VAL A 20 1.12 -23.95 -13.25
C VAL A 20 0.85 -25.24 -14.01
N TYR A 21 -0.13 -25.22 -14.91
CA TYR A 21 -0.48 -26.31 -15.81
C TYR A 21 -0.42 -25.85 -17.26
N GLU A 22 0.50 -26.43 -18.03
CA GLU A 22 0.67 -26.14 -19.46
C GLU A 22 -0.25 -27.01 -20.31
N ILE A 23 -1.12 -26.38 -21.11
CA ILE A 23 -1.99 -27.05 -22.07
C ILE A 23 -1.20 -27.20 -23.37
N LYS A 24 -0.84 -28.43 -23.73
CA LYS A 24 -0.09 -28.70 -24.96
C LYS A 24 -0.97 -28.52 -26.19
N ALA A 25 -0.36 -28.13 -27.31
CA ALA A 25 -1.03 -28.03 -28.60
C ALA A 25 -1.78 -29.34 -28.95
N GLY A 26 -3.09 -29.23 -29.15
CA GLY A 26 -3.97 -30.38 -29.42
C GLY A 26 -4.64 -31.02 -28.20
N GLU A 27 -4.37 -30.50 -27.00
CA GLU A 27 -5.07 -30.85 -25.75
C GLU A 27 -6.14 -29.80 -25.41
N ARG A 28 -7.28 -30.25 -24.87
CA ARG A 28 -8.36 -29.37 -24.39
C ARG A 28 -8.81 -29.79 -23.01
N LEU A 29 -8.98 -28.82 -22.12
CA LEU A 29 -9.57 -29.07 -20.80
C LEU A 29 -11.07 -29.30 -20.92
N THR A 30 -11.57 -30.31 -20.20
CA THR A 30 -13.00 -30.42 -19.91
C THR A 30 -13.45 -29.31 -18.95
N PRO A 31 -14.74 -28.94 -18.92
CA PRO A 31 -15.26 -27.96 -17.96
C PRO A 31 -14.90 -28.30 -16.50
N GLY A 32 -14.98 -29.58 -16.11
CA GLY A 32 -14.58 -30.04 -14.78
C GLY A 32 -13.07 -29.89 -14.52
N GLY A 33 -12.23 -30.23 -15.50
CA GLY A 33 -10.77 -30.04 -15.37
C GLY A 33 -10.37 -28.58 -15.24
N ARG A 34 -11.04 -27.67 -15.97
CA ARG A 34 -10.83 -26.23 -15.82
C ARG A 34 -11.25 -25.73 -14.44
N GLN A 35 -12.41 -26.17 -13.95
CA GLN A 35 -12.89 -25.80 -12.61
C GLN A 35 -11.94 -26.27 -11.51
N PHE A 36 -11.40 -27.49 -11.63
CA PHE A 36 -10.43 -28.03 -10.68
C PHE A 36 -9.15 -27.19 -10.56
N LEU A 37 -8.63 -26.68 -11.68
CA LEU A 37 -7.45 -25.80 -11.68
C LEU A 37 -7.76 -24.45 -11.03
N LEU A 38 -8.94 -23.89 -11.30
CA LEU A 38 -9.41 -22.64 -10.70
C LEU A 38 -9.60 -22.76 -9.18
N ASP A 39 -10.26 -23.82 -8.72
CA ASP A 39 -10.54 -24.06 -7.29
C ASP A 39 -9.23 -24.24 -6.48
N ARG A 40 -8.13 -24.64 -7.12
CA ARG A 40 -6.81 -24.80 -6.50
C ARG A 40 -5.84 -23.65 -6.77
N GLY A 41 -6.25 -22.61 -7.49
CA GLY A 41 -5.38 -21.48 -7.84
C GLY A 41 -4.21 -21.86 -8.74
N ILE A 42 -4.38 -22.84 -9.62
CA ILE A 42 -3.35 -23.31 -10.56
C ILE A 42 -3.49 -22.54 -11.88
N ASN A 43 -2.43 -21.87 -12.31
CA ASN A 43 -2.42 -21.06 -13.53
C ASN A 43 -2.37 -21.93 -14.80
N MET A 44 -3.14 -21.59 -15.82
CA MET A 44 -3.16 -22.29 -17.12
C MET A 44 -2.34 -21.51 -18.14
N VAL A 45 -1.42 -22.17 -18.85
CA VAL A 45 -0.62 -21.57 -19.94
C VAL A 45 -0.87 -22.36 -21.22
N GLU A 46 -1.33 -21.69 -22.28
CA GLU A 46 -1.51 -22.32 -23.60
C GLU A 46 -0.20 -22.27 -24.39
N GLY A 47 0.30 -23.45 -24.79
CA GLY A 47 1.53 -23.55 -25.55
C GLY A 47 1.30 -23.51 -27.05
N ASP A 48 1.60 -22.38 -27.68
CA ASP A 48 2.01 -22.33 -29.08
C ASP A 48 3.37 -21.60 -29.21
N SER A 49 4.26 -22.22 -29.96
CA SER A 49 5.71 -21.98 -30.06
C SER A 49 6.04 -21.21 -31.36
N LEU A 50 7.08 -20.37 -31.48
CA LEU A 50 8.48 -20.74 -31.76
C LEU A 50 9.40 -19.49 -31.77
N ILE A 51 10.48 -19.55 -30.97
CA ILE A 51 11.87 -19.08 -31.20
C ILE A 51 12.12 -17.62 -31.69
N GLU A 52 12.62 -16.77 -30.79
CA GLU A 52 13.88 -16.04 -31.02
C GLU A 52 14.78 -16.12 -29.77
N LYS A 53 16.03 -16.56 -29.97
CA LYS A 53 17.08 -16.57 -28.95
C LYS A 53 17.65 -15.16 -28.82
N GLY A 54 17.70 -14.63 -27.60
CA GLY A 54 18.60 -13.52 -27.27
C GLY A 54 18.17 -12.68 -26.08
N THR A 55 18.91 -12.83 -24.98
CA THR A 55 19.17 -11.81 -23.93
C THR A 55 18.02 -11.28 -23.07
N GLU A 56 18.14 -11.59 -21.77
CA GLU A 56 17.94 -10.70 -20.62
C GLU A 56 16.58 -10.01 -20.41
N GLY A 57 15.97 -10.38 -19.27
CA GLY A 57 15.19 -9.47 -18.45
C GLY A 57 13.76 -9.20 -18.94
N GLU A 58 12.87 -8.96 -17.98
CA GLU A 58 11.60 -8.28 -18.20
C GLU A 58 10.56 -9.04 -19.04
N LYS A 59 9.65 -9.74 -18.34
CA LYS A 59 8.19 -9.75 -18.58
C LYS A 59 7.50 -10.78 -17.67
N ILE A 60 7.58 -10.54 -16.36
CA ILE A 60 6.63 -11.12 -15.39
C ILE A 60 6.07 -9.95 -14.58
N GLN A 61 5.36 -9.03 -15.24
CA GLN A 61 4.76 -7.91 -14.53
C GLN A 61 3.55 -7.36 -15.27
N HIS A 62 2.55 -8.21 -15.53
CA HIS A 62 1.23 -7.72 -15.93
C HIS A 62 0.21 -8.86 -15.77
N ASN A 63 -0.21 -9.16 -14.54
CA ASN A 63 -1.58 -9.64 -14.26
C ASN A 63 -1.93 -9.89 -12.77
N TRP A 64 -1.39 -9.09 -11.85
CA TRP A 64 -1.78 -9.18 -10.43
C TRP A 64 -3.11 -8.49 -10.08
N ILE A 65 -3.76 -7.83 -11.06
CA ILE A 65 -4.95 -6.98 -10.80
C ILE A 65 -6.28 -7.69 -11.12
N GLU A 66 -6.32 -8.73 -11.95
CA GLU A 66 -7.58 -9.23 -12.53
C GLU A 66 -8.45 -10.10 -11.60
N THR A 67 -8.02 -10.41 -10.37
CA THR A 67 -8.76 -11.32 -9.47
C THR A 67 -8.98 -10.79 -8.05
N ARG A 68 -8.76 -9.50 -7.78
CA ARG A 68 -9.13 -8.91 -6.47
C ARG A 68 -10.58 -8.39 -6.55
N ASN A 69 -11.36 -8.60 -5.49
CA ASN A 69 -12.77 -8.18 -5.43
C ASN A 69 -12.91 -6.68 -5.78
N ASP A 70 -13.50 -6.38 -6.94
CA ASP A 70 -13.46 -5.06 -7.62
C ASP A 70 -13.79 -3.90 -6.67
N TRP A 71 -14.75 -4.10 -5.77
CA TRP A 71 -15.19 -3.07 -4.84
C TRP A 71 -14.16 -2.73 -3.75
N LYS A 72 -13.36 -3.70 -3.26
CA LYS A 72 -12.34 -3.47 -2.22
C LYS A 72 -11.20 -2.61 -2.77
N GLN A 73 -10.72 -2.94 -3.97
CA GLN A 73 -9.76 -2.13 -4.70
C GLN A 73 -10.32 -0.72 -4.94
N LYS A 74 -11.55 -0.62 -5.47
CA LYS A 74 -12.21 0.65 -5.71
C LYS A 74 -12.34 1.49 -4.44
N MET A 75 -12.70 0.88 -3.32
CA MET A 75 -12.84 1.54 -2.03
C MET A 75 -11.50 2.10 -1.54
N PHE A 76 -10.45 1.28 -1.54
CA PHE A 76 -9.09 1.73 -1.20
C PHE A 76 -8.61 2.87 -2.11
N TYR A 77 -8.68 2.71 -3.44
CA TYR A 77 -8.21 3.74 -4.37
C TYR A 77 -9.03 5.04 -4.28
N THR A 78 -10.32 4.96 -3.99
CA THR A 78 -11.17 6.14 -3.75
C THR A 78 -10.75 6.85 -2.47
N LYS A 79 -10.50 6.11 -1.39
CA LYS A 79 -10.00 6.66 -0.13
C LYS A 79 -8.63 7.31 -0.31
N MET A 80 -7.70 6.67 -1.02
CA MET A 80 -6.40 7.23 -1.37
C MET A 80 -6.52 8.55 -2.15
N LYS A 81 -7.41 8.62 -3.15
CA LYS A 81 -7.67 9.88 -3.89
C LYS A 81 -8.18 10.99 -2.97
N SER A 82 -9.05 10.65 -2.01
CA SER A 82 -9.52 11.61 -1.01
C SER A 82 -8.36 12.14 -0.15
N MET A 83 -7.39 11.29 0.20
CA MET A 83 -6.22 11.70 0.98
C MET A 83 -5.27 12.58 0.17
N GLU A 84 -5.01 12.25 -1.09
CA GLU A 84 -4.20 13.09 -1.99
C GLU A 84 -4.77 14.51 -2.11
N VAL A 85 -6.10 14.64 -2.25
CA VAL A 85 -6.76 15.95 -2.24
C VAL A 85 -6.65 16.61 -0.87
N LEU A 86 -6.75 15.86 0.22
CA LEU A 86 -6.60 16.40 1.57
C LEU A 86 -5.19 16.96 1.81
N PHE A 87 -4.13 16.35 1.27
CA PHE A 87 -2.79 16.93 1.28
C PHE A 87 -2.76 18.31 0.60
N LEU A 88 -3.40 18.44 -0.57
CA LEU A 88 -3.45 19.70 -1.31
C LEU A 88 -4.24 20.78 -0.56
N ILE A 89 -5.39 20.43 0.02
CA ILE A 89 -6.19 21.35 0.85
C ILE A 89 -5.38 21.78 2.08
N THR A 90 -4.73 20.83 2.76
CA THR A 90 -3.90 21.10 3.94
C THR A 90 -2.76 22.07 3.57
N ALA A 91 -2.08 21.83 2.45
CA ALA A 91 -1.04 22.72 1.97
C ALA A 91 -1.57 24.11 1.61
N GLU A 92 -2.72 24.21 0.94
CA GLU A 92 -3.35 25.48 0.59
C GLU A 92 -3.72 26.30 1.83
N GLU A 93 -4.32 25.67 2.85
CA GLU A 93 -4.65 26.33 4.11
C GLU A 93 -3.40 26.88 4.82
N LEU A 94 -2.26 26.21 4.65
CA LEU A 94 -0.96 26.60 5.23
C LEU A 94 -0.20 27.63 4.39
N LEU A 95 -0.42 27.72 3.06
CA LEU A 95 0.34 28.61 2.17
C LEU A 95 0.26 30.09 2.60
N SER A 96 -0.89 30.51 3.14
CA SER A 96 -1.10 31.87 3.64
C SER A 96 -0.42 32.17 4.98
N ARG A 97 0.13 31.14 5.65
CA ARG A 97 0.64 31.19 7.04
C ARG A 97 2.12 30.86 7.11
N ASP A 98 2.49 29.71 6.54
CA ASP A 98 3.86 29.19 6.52
C ASP A 98 4.10 28.44 5.20
N VAL A 99 4.81 29.10 4.28
CA VAL A 99 5.15 28.57 2.96
C VAL A 99 6.06 27.34 3.06
N LEU A 100 6.97 27.28 4.04
CA LEU A 100 7.90 26.16 4.20
C LEU A 100 7.19 24.93 4.74
N LEU A 101 6.26 25.13 5.68
CA LEU A 101 5.42 24.06 6.18
C LEU A 101 4.48 23.54 5.09
N ALA A 102 3.83 24.42 4.33
CA ALA A 102 3.01 24.04 3.17
C ALA A 102 3.81 23.21 2.15
N GLN A 103 5.05 23.64 1.83
CA GLN A 103 5.92 22.90 0.93
C GLN A 103 6.30 21.51 1.49
N SER A 104 6.49 21.41 2.80
CA SER A 104 6.77 20.14 3.47
C SER A 104 5.58 19.17 3.34
N VAL A 105 4.35 19.66 3.50
CA VAL A 105 3.12 18.88 3.28
C VAL A 105 2.97 18.46 1.81
N ILE A 106 3.27 19.34 0.85
CA ILE A 106 3.23 19.01 -0.58
C ILE A 106 4.22 17.89 -0.91
N ASN A 107 5.45 17.98 -0.39
CA ASN A 107 6.47 16.96 -0.62
C ASN A 107 6.05 15.62 0.00
N LEU A 108 5.53 15.65 1.24
CA LEU A 108 4.99 14.44 1.88
C LEU A 108 3.84 13.81 1.09
N GLY A 109 2.94 14.63 0.52
CA GLY A 109 1.84 14.14 -0.31
C GLY A 109 2.30 13.46 -1.61
N LYS A 110 3.39 13.94 -2.23
CA LYS A 110 4.01 13.28 -3.40
C LYS A 110 4.54 11.91 -3.04
N GLU A 111 5.26 11.82 -1.93
CA GLU A 111 5.80 10.55 -1.46
C GLU A 111 4.68 9.57 -1.06
N PHE A 112 3.65 10.05 -0.37
CA PHE A 112 2.47 9.27 -0.04
C PHE A 112 1.77 8.70 -1.29
N SER A 113 1.76 9.45 -2.40
CA SER A 113 1.14 9.01 -3.66
C SER A 113 1.86 7.80 -4.28
N ASN A 114 3.13 7.57 -3.94
CA ASN A 114 3.90 6.42 -4.42
C ASN A 114 3.33 5.08 -3.91
N ILE A 115 2.56 5.06 -2.81
CA ILE A 115 1.90 3.85 -2.30
C ILE A 115 1.06 3.16 -3.39
N LYS A 116 0.45 3.93 -4.32
CA LYS A 116 -0.31 3.35 -5.43
C LYS A 116 0.58 2.64 -6.44
N SER A 117 1.76 3.17 -6.74
CA SER A 117 2.73 2.50 -7.63
C SER A 117 3.36 1.29 -6.96
N ASP A 118 3.66 1.38 -5.66
CA ASP A 118 4.14 0.25 -4.85
C ASP A 118 3.17 -0.93 -4.89
N LEU A 119 1.88 -0.65 -4.75
CA LEU A 119 0.83 -1.66 -4.87
C LEU A 119 0.79 -2.34 -6.25
N LYS A 120 1.07 -1.59 -7.32
CA LYS A 120 1.09 -2.13 -8.69
C LYS A 120 2.35 -2.94 -8.96
N ASN A 121 3.48 -2.48 -8.43
CA ASN A 121 4.80 -3.06 -8.70
C ASN A 121 5.20 -4.14 -7.69
N ASN A 122 4.44 -4.30 -6.60
CA ASN A 122 4.71 -5.18 -5.47
C ASN A 122 6.04 -4.85 -4.77
N THR A 123 6.30 -3.55 -4.57
CA THR A 123 7.52 -3.01 -3.93
C THR A 123 7.16 -2.25 -2.66
N VAL A 124 8.10 -2.14 -1.72
CA VAL A 124 7.94 -1.31 -0.52
C VAL A 124 9.23 -0.51 -0.28
N GLU A 125 9.35 0.63 -0.95
CA GLU A 125 10.43 1.60 -0.69
C GLU A 125 10.15 2.51 0.53
N THR A 126 11.12 2.64 1.44
CA THR A 126 10.96 3.44 2.66
C THR A 126 11.04 4.94 2.37
N LEU A 127 10.11 5.72 2.95
CA LEU A 127 10.16 7.17 2.96
C LEU A 127 11.40 7.69 3.71
N CYS A 128 12.12 8.65 3.15
CA CYS A 128 13.19 9.34 3.86
C CYS A 128 12.61 10.42 4.77
N CYS A 129 12.78 10.28 6.09
CA CYS A 129 12.36 11.28 7.08
C CYS A 129 13.53 11.67 7.98
N LYS A 130 13.48 12.89 8.51
CA LYS A 130 14.46 13.36 9.50
C LYS A 130 14.18 12.68 10.83
N GLU A 131 15.19 12.12 11.49
CA GLU A 131 15.02 11.52 12.81
C GLU A 131 14.76 12.58 13.90
N CYS A 132 14.03 12.20 14.94
CA CYS A 132 13.85 12.96 16.17
C CYS A 132 14.00 12.05 17.40
N THR A 133 13.91 12.60 18.61
CA THR A 133 14.13 11.81 19.85
C THR A 133 13.16 10.65 20.04
N GLY A 134 11.96 10.71 19.48
CA GLY A 134 10.92 9.69 19.61
C GLY A 134 10.56 8.95 18.31
N ILE A 135 11.09 9.37 17.16
CA ILE A 135 10.81 8.79 15.84
C ILE A 135 12.14 8.70 15.10
N LYS A 136 12.61 7.49 14.84
CA LYS A 136 13.91 7.14 14.28
C LYS A 136 13.72 6.24 13.05
N GLY A 137 14.80 5.99 12.30
CA GLY A 137 14.72 5.17 11.10
C GLY A 137 14.23 3.74 11.34
N ASP A 138 14.42 3.18 12.53
CA ASP A 138 14.01 1.83 12.90
C ASP A 138 12.52 1.70 13.24
N ASN A 139 11.88 2.76 13.78
CA ASN A 139 10.49 2.73 14.23
C ASN A 139 9.53 3.62 13.43
N ILE A 140 10.02 4.33 12.41
CA ILE A 140 9.18 5.25 11.62
C ILE A 140 8.03 4.57 10.86
N SER A 141 8.14 3.27 10.62
CA SER A 141 7.09 2.48 9.97
C SER A 141 6.06 1.91 10.95
N ASP A 142 6.30 2.08 12.25
CA ASP A 142 5.40 1.55 13.28
C ASP A 142 4.20 2.49 13.48
N ASP A 143 3.08 1.93 13.94
CA ASP A 143 2.00 2.75 14.46
C ASP A 143 2.42 3.28 15.82
N LEU A 144 2.94 4.51 15.83
CA LEU A 144 3.46 5.11 17.03
C LEU A 144 2.35 5.80 17.86
N ASP A 145 1.07 5.84 17.52
CA ASP A 145 0.13 6.74 18.22
C ASP A 145 0.62 8.22 18.20
N ASP A 146 -0.08 9.14 18.85
CA ASP A 146 0.23 10.55 18.85
C ASP A 146 1.39 10.89 19.81
N CYS A 147 2.26 11.82 19.41
CA CYS A 147 3.34 12.29 20.29
C CYS A 147 2.81 12.98 21.57
N PHE A 148 1.60 13.52 21.51
CA PHE A 148 0.85 14.11 22.62
C PHE A 148 -0.60 14.29 22.16
N GLU A 149 -1.53 14.32 23.12
CA GLU A 149 -2.94 14.54 22.84
C GLU A 149 -3.21 15.98 22.38
N ILE A 150 -3.92 16.14 21.26
CA ILE A 150 -4.32 17.45 20.75
C ILE A 150 -5.71 17.81 21.27
N THR A 151 -5.72 18.64 22.31
CA THR A 151 -6.93 19.16 22.95
C THR A 151 -7.25 20.60 22.52
N GLY A 152 -8.41 21.13 22.96
CA GLY A 152 -8.83 22.51 22.70
C GLY A 152 -7.86 23.59 23.22
N PHE A 153 -6.96 23.25 24.15
CA PHE A 153 -5.88 24.13 24.59
C PHE A 153 -4.98 24.57 23.41
N HIS A 154 -4.65 23.65 22.51
CA HIS A 154 -3.73 23.91 21.41
C HIS A 154 -4.26 24.95 20.42
N ILE A 155 -5.59 25.12 20.33
CA ILE A 155 -6.23 26.12 19.49
C ILE A 155 -5.90 27.55 19.97
N GLN A 156 -5.60 27.73 21.25
CA GLN A 156 -5.28 29.03 21.85
C GLN A 156 -3.84 29.48 21.61
N LEU A 157 -2.97 28.58 21.10
CA LEU A 157 -1.58 28.90 20.79
C LEU A 157 -1.49 29.76 19.53
N GLU A 158 -0.41 30.55 19.41
CA GLU A 158 -0.14 31.41 18.25
C GLU A 158 -0.23 30.63 16.92
N ASN A 159 0.39 29.44 16.88
CA ASN A 159 0.38 28.53 15.73
C ASN A 159 -0.67 27.41 15.88
N GLY A 160 -1.66 27.59 16.74
CA GLY A 160 -2.66 26.57 17.07
C GLY A 160 -3.45 26.10 15.85
N ARG A 161 -3.76 27.01 14.91
CA ARG A 161 -4.46 26.66 13.67
C ARG A 161 -3.67 25.66 12.82
N ASP A 162 -2.35 25.81 12.76
CA ASP A 162 -1.49 24.94 11.94
C ASP A 162 -1.40 23.54 12.54
N ILE A 163 -1.34 23.44 13.87
CA ILE A 163 -1.45 22.17 14.61
C ILE A 163 -2.74 21.44 14.23
N ILE A 164 -3.88 22.14 14.23
CA ILE A 164 -5.18 21.54 13.91
C ILE A 164 -5.27 21.11 12.43
N ILE A 165 -4.77 21.94 11.51
CA ILE A 165 -4.76 21.62 10.07
C ILE A 165 -3.96 20.33 9.81
N LEU A 166 -2.76 20.21 10.39
CA LEU A 166 -1.92 19.02 10.25
C LEU A 166 -2.51 17.81 10.97
N HIS A 167 -3.09 18.01 12.16
CA HIS A 167 -3.72 16.92 12.91
C HIS A 167 -4.91 16.34 12.18
N ARG A 168 -5.73 17.18 11.52
CA ARG A 168 -6.83 16.73 10.66
C ARG A 168 -6.33 15.79 9.55
N LEU A 169 -5.23 16.15 8.89
CA LEU A 169 -4.60 15.28 7.89
C LEU A 169 -4.06 13.99 8.53
N ARG A 170 -3.39 14.09 9.68
CA ARG A 170 -2.86 12.93 10.41
C ARG A 170 -3.96 11.92 10.75
N CYS A 171 -5.09 12.36 11.31
CA CYS A 171 -6.22 11.51 11.63
C CYS A 171 -6.81 10.85 10.38
N ALA A 172 -6.96 11.61 9.31
CA ALA A 172 -7.47 11.08 8.06
C ALA A 172 -6.56 9.98 7.48
N LEU A 173 -5.23 10.10 7.60
CA LEU A 173 -4.31 9.04 7.17
C LEU A 173 -4.43 7.78 8.03
N ARG A 174 -4.66 7.89 9.34
CA ARG A 174 -4.90 6.72 10.22
C ARG A 174 -6.12 5.91 9.78
N GLU A 175 -7.13 6.57 9.21
CA GLU A 175 -8.31 5.88 8.68
C GLU A 175 -8.00 4.95 7.49
N LEU A 176 -6.80 4.98 6.89
CA LEU A 176 -6.45 4.12 5.75
C LEU A 176 -6.19 2.66 6.13
N GLU A 177 -5.73 2.39 7.35
CA GLU A 177 -5.32 1.05 7.76
C GLU A 177 -6.43 0.00 7.57
N PRO A 178 -7.69 0.23 7.99
CA PRO A 178 -8.78 -0.70 7.74
C PRO A 178 -9.00 -1.01 6.25
N PHE A 179 -8.86 0.01 5.37
CA PHE A 179 -8.99 -0.19 3.93
C PHE A 179 -7.86 -1.03 3.35
N ILE A 180 -6.65 -0.90 3.92
CA ILE A 180 -5.49 -1.72 3.53
C ILE A 180 -5.69 -3.16 4.00
N LEU A 181 -6.04 -3.37 5.27
CA LEU A 181 -6.31 -4.71 5.80
C LEU A 181 -7.39 -5.42 5.01
N GLU A 182 -8.49 -4.73 4.70
CA GLU A 182 -9.58 -5.29 3.91
C GLU A 182 -9.17 -5.64 2.48
N LEU A 183 -8.29 -4.84 1.89
CA LEU A 183 -7.72 -5.08 0.56
C LEU A 183 -6.82 -6.33 0.52
N PHE A 184 -6.20 -6.70 1.66
CA PHE A 184 -5.27 -7.83 1.79
C PHE A 184 -5.80 -8.99 2.65
N GLU A 185 -7.08 -8.99 3.04
CA GLU A 185 -7.70 -9.96 3.98
C GLU A 185 -7.35 -11.45 3.72
N ASN A 186 -7.06 -11.83 2.47
CA ASN A 186 -6.75 -13.21 2.07
C ASN A 186 -5.27 -13.43 1.62
N ASN A 187 -4.38 -12.46 1.82
CA ASN A 187 -3.02 -12.45 1.26
C ASN A 187 -1.93 -12.32 2.32
N ASP A 188 -0.69 -12.52 1.87
CA ASP A 188 0.53 -12.54 2.67
C ASP A 188 0.69 -11.29 3.56
N ASN A 189 0.86 -11.53 4.86
CA ASN A 189 0.83 -10.50 5.89
C ASN A 189 2.00 -9.50 5.77
N GLU A 190 3.12 -9.90 5.18
CA GLU A 190 4.33 -9.09 5.17
C GLU A 190 4.25 -7.90 4.20
N PHE A 191 3.72 -8.10 2.99
CA PHE A 191 3.49 -7.00 2.06
C PHE A 191 2.44 -6.02 2.59
N CYS A 192 1.35 -6.55 3.18
CA CYS A 192 0.33 -5.72 3.83
C CYS A 192 0.94 -4.83 4.92
N LYS A 193 1.76 -5.41 5.80
CA LYS A 193 2.51 -4.65 6.82
C LYS A 193 3.42 -3.60 6.21
N GLY A 194 4.10 -3.91 5.11
CA GLY A 194 4.93 -2.93 4.40
C GLY A 194 4.14 -1.72 3.89
N VAL A 195 2.95 -1.96 3.33
CA VAL A 195 2.04 -0.88 2.87
C VAL A 195 1.52 -0.05 4.04
N ILE A 196 1.08 -0.69 5.14
CA ILE A 196 0.69 0.00 6.38
C ILE A 196 1.87 0.83 6.92
N GLY A 197 3.08 0.27 6.89
CA GLY A 197 4.30 0.94 7.31
C GLY A 197 4.58 2.23 6.54
N LYS A 198 4.30 2.28 5.23
CA LYS A 198 4.40 3.52 4.45
C LYS A 198 3.38 4.59 4.85
N VAL A 199 2.16 4.18 5.18
CA VAL A 199 1.16 5.11 5.72
C VAL A 199 1.63 5.65 7.07
N ASN A 200 2.14 4.78 7.93
CA ASN A 200 2.70 5.16 9.23
C ASN A 200 3.89 6.12 9.10
N GLN A 201 4.76 5.93 8.11
CA GLN A 201 5.82 6.90 7.82
C GLN A 201 5.25 8.30 7.58
N SER A 202 4.16 8.41 6.81
CA SER A 202 3.50 9.70 6.57
C SER A 202 2.87 10.30 7.84
N ILE A 203 2.19 9.47 8.64
CA ILE A 203 1.61 9.85 9.94
C ILE A 203 2.71 10.36 10.89
N ASN A 204 3.82 9.64 10.95
CA ASN A 204 4.95 9.94 11.83
C ASN A 204 5.68 11.21 11.39
N THR A 205 5.84 11.46 10.08
CA THR A 205 6.34 12.74 9.58
C THR A 205 5.41 13.90 9.96
N LEU A 206 4.08 13.75 9.84
CA LEU A 206 3.13 14.79 10.30
C LEU A 206 3.24 15.03 11.81
N SER A 207 3.40 13.98 12.61
CA SER A 207 3.65 14.11 14.05
C SER A 207 4.91 14.91 14.37
N GLN A 208 5.98 14.77 13.57
CA GLN A 208 7.17 15.61 13.71
C GLN A 208 6.92 17.08 13.34
N MET A 209 6.15 17.34 12.28
CA MET A 209 5.76 18.71 11.91
C MET A 209 4.96 19.36 13.05
N ILE A 210 3.99 18.65 13.61
CA ILE A 210 3.16 19.10 14.75
C ILE A 210 4.03 19.40 15.98
N CYS A 211 4.92 18.48 16.37
CA CYS A 211 5.85 18.71 17.49
C CYS A 211 6.73 19.94 17.29
N SER A 212 7.17 20.19 16.05
CA SER A 212 8.00 21.33 15.71
C SER A 212 7.25 22.66 15.89
N ILE A 213 5.97 22.69 15.48
CA ILE A 213 5.10 23.87 15.62
C ILE A 213 4.76 24.15 17.09
N PHE A 214 4.54 23.10 17.88
CA PHE A 214 4.28 23.22 19.32
C PHE A 214 5.48 23.83 20.10
N GLY A 215 6.67 23.86 19.50
CA GLY A 215 7.86 24.51 20.08
C GLY A 215 8.74 23.60 20.94
N GLY A 216 8.52 22.28 20.88
CA GLY A 216 9.37 21.31 21.56
C GLY A 216 10.71 21.10 20.83
N LYS A 217 11.85 21.38 21.48
CA LYS A 217 13.19 20.98 20.97
C LYS A 217 13.40 19.47 20.97
N LYS A 218 12.51 18.73 21.63
CA LYS A 218 12.49 17.26 21.72
C LYS A 218 11.08 16.79 21.40
N CYS A 219 10.97 15.60 20.82
CA CYS A 219 9.68 14.92 20.67
C CYS A 219 9.01 14.80 22.04
N GLN A 220 7.71 15.09 22.12
CA GLN A 220 6.95 15.08 23.38
C GLN A 220 6.35 13.71 23.71
N ARG A 221 6.64 12.69 22.88
CA ARG A 221 6.23 11.30 23.12
C ARG A 221 6.75 10.83 24.47
N GLU A 222 5.83 10.36 25.33
CA GLU A 222 6.18 9.62 26.54
C GLU A 222 6.75 8.24 26.12
N ILE A 223 7.91 7.88 26.70
CA ILE A 223 8.61 6.60 26.46
C ILE A 223 8.27 5.64 27.59
#